data_AF-A0A8J5IQW4-F1
#
_entry.id   AF-A0A8J5IQW4-F1
#
_cell.length_a   1.000
_cell.length_b   1.000
_cell.length_c   1.000
_cell.angle_alpha   90.00
_cell.angle_beta   90.00
_cell.angle_gamma   90.00
#
_symmetry.space_group_name_H-M   'P 1'
#
loop_
_entity.id
_entity.type
_entity.pdbx_description
1 polymer ?
#
loop_
_entity_poly.entity_id
_entity_poly.type
_entity_poly.pdbx_seq_one_letter_code
_entity_poly.pdbx_strand_id
1 'polypeptide(L)'
;MHGQTGLLLAYEYGLAITKGQDLQAFTEACIVPAETDRAGATAESCLHEIVSRLQEQWSQTFQAETAVWWMWANYLTRNLNLSTWDAAITQPPPDHISRLLRANLALDCVKASMADYQQLRED
;
A
#
# COMPACT_ATOMS: atom_id res chain seq x y z
N MET A 1 8.09 -9.15 -32.59
CA MET A 1 7.65 -8.48 -31.36
C MET A 1 8.25 -7.09 -31.39
N HIS A 2 7.44 -6.06 -31.68
CA HIS A 2 7.93 -4.69 -31.81
C HIS A 2 8.06 -4.09 -30.39
N GLY A 3 9.28 -4.00 -29.88
CA GLY A 3 9.56 -3.31 -28.62
C GLY A 3 9.31 -1.82 -28.81
N GLN A 4 8.27 -1.30 -28.15
CA GLN A 4 7.93 0.12 -28.17
C GLN A 4 8.93 0.87 -27.28
N THR A 5 9.64 1.84 -27.84
CA THR A 5 10.59 2.68 -27.10
C THR A 5 9.83 3.74 -26.31
N GLY A 6 9.78 3.60 -24.99
CA GLY A 6 9.30 4.63 -24.07
C GLY A 6 10.45 5.49 -23.55
N LEU A 7 10.21 6.80 -23.37
CA LEU A 7 11.16 7.73 -22.76
C LEU A 7 10.97 7.72 -21.24
N LEU A 8 11.95 7.21 -20.49
CA LEU A 8 11.98 7.27 -19.02
C LEU A 8 12.83 8.49 -18.60
N LEU A 9 12.21 9.46 -17.92
CA LEU A 9 12.88 10.66 -17.41
C LEU A 9 13.01 10.57 -15.89
N ALA A 10 14.24 10.63 -15.37
CA ALA A 10 14.54 10.70 -13.94
C ALA A 10 15.27 12.02 -13.62
N TYR A 11 14.67 12.88 -12.80
CA TYR A 11 15.25 14.15 -12.30
C TYR A 11 14.72 14.39 -10.86
N GLU A 12 15.52 14.84 -9.89
CA GLU A 12 16.04 16.22 -9.79
C GLU A 12 17.59 16.33 -9.64
N TYR A 13 18.31 15.23 -9.40
CA TYR A 13 19.78 15.23 -9.20
C TYR A 13 20.55 14.21 -10.07
N GLY A 14 20.15 14.06 -11.34
CA GLY A 14 21.02 13.59 -12.43
C GLY A 14 21.42 12.12 -12.43
N LEU A 15 20.56 11.25 -12.96
CA LEU A 15 20.99 9.96 -13.55
C LEU A 15 20.22 9.75 -14.86
N ALA A 16 20.83 10.17 -15.97
CA ALA A 16 20.38 9.71 -17.28
C ALA A 16 20.82 8.24 -17.43
N ILE A 17 19.86 7.31 -17.50
CA ILE A 17 20.14 5.91 -17.78
C ILE A 17 20.57 5.80 -19.24
N THR A 18 21.88 5.83 -19.49
CA THR A 18 22.45 5.91 -20.85
C THR A 18 22.80 4.55 -21.46
N LYS A 19 22.88 3.49 -20.64
CA LYS A 19 23.20 2.13 -21.09
C LYS A 19 22.08 1.17 -20.74
N GLY A 20 21.87 0.16 -21.59
CA GLY A 20 20.86 -0.88 -21.35
C GLY A 20 21.07 -1.65 -20.04
N GLN A 21 22.31 -1.80 -19.58
CA GLN A 21 22.64 -2.46 -18.31
C GLN A 21 22.14 -1.67 -17.10
N ASP A 22 22.30 -0.34 -17.12
CA ASP A 22 21.79 0.54 -16.06
C ASP A 22 20.25 0.56 -16.06
N LEU A 23 19.62 0.47 -17.24
CA LEU A 23 18.16 0.34 -17.36
C LEU A 23 17.68 -0.98 -16.79
N GLN A 24 18.39 -2.08 -17.07
CA GLN A 24 18.07 -3.38 -16.53
C GLN A 24 18.20 -3.40 -15.01
N ALA A 25 19.32 -2.92 -14.47
CA ALA A 25 19.54 -2.83 -13.03
C ALA A 25 18.49 -1.96 -12.33
N PHE A 26 18.12 -0.82 -12.93
CA PHE A 26 17.04 0.03 -12.42
C PHE A 26 15.68 -0.68 -12.48
N THR A 27 15.38 -1.36 -13.58
CA THR A 27 14.13 -2.09 -13.76
C THR A 27 14.01 -3.21 -12.73
N GLU A 28 15.07 -4.00 -12.53
CA GLU A 28 15.13 -5.06 -11.52
C GLU A 28 15.02 -4.52 -10.10
N ALA A 29 15.65 -3.38 -9.79
CA ALA A 29 15.63 -2.81 -8.45
C ALA A 29 14.35 -2.06 -8.10
N CYS A 30 13.72 -1.40 -9.07
CA CYS A 30 12.67 -0.41 -8.81
C CYS A 30 11.31 -0.72 -9.44
N ILE A 31 11.27 -1.57 -10.48
CA ILE A 31 10.06 -1.79 -11.31
C ILE A 31 9.59 -3.25 -11.31
N VAL A 32 10.50 -4.22 -11.17
CA VAL A 32 10.16 -5.65 -11.14
C VAL A 32 10.01 -6.05 -9.67
N PRO A 33 8.85 -6.57 -9.24
CA PRO A 33 8.70 -7.17 -7.93
C PRO A 33 9.71 -8.31 -7.75
N ALA A 34 10.28 -8.46 -6.54
CA ALA A 34 11.29 -9.48 -6.25
C ALA A 34 10.84 -10.91 -6.63
N GLU A 35 9.53 -11.16 -6.57
CA GLU A 35 8.90 -12.40 -7.02
C GLU A 35 7.64 -12.08 -7.84
N THR A 36 7.55 -12.67 -9.04
CA THR A 36 6.33 -12.63 -9.88
C THR A 36 5.83 -14.05 -10.11
N ASP A 37 4.51 -14.24 -10.07
CA ASP A 37 3.90 -15.54 -10.37
C ASP A 37 4.07 -15.90 -11.87
N ARG A 38 3.61 -17.10 -12.26
CA ARG A 38 3.74 -17.58 -13.65
C ARG A 38 3.02 -16.68 -14.67
N ALA A 39 2.02 -15.90 -14.24
CA ALA A 39 1.32 -14.91 -15.07
C ALA A 39 1.98 -13.52 -15.08
N GLY A 40 3.05 -13.30 -14.30
CA GLY A 40 3.77 -12.03 -14.22
C GLY A 40 3.11 -11.00 -13.28
N ALA A 41 2.17 -11.41 -12.43
CA ALA A 41 1.65 -10.58 -11.35
C ALA A 41 2.58 -10.65 -10.13
N THR A 42 2.49 -9.67 -9.24
CA THR A 42 3.19 -9.68 -7.95
C THR A 42 2.88 -10.99 -7.20
N ALA A 43 3.92 -11.69 -6.76
CA ALA A 43 3.75 -12.92 -6.02
C ALA A 43 2.90 -12.70 -4.75
N GLU A 44 2.19 -13.76 -4.34
CA GLU A 44 1.35 -13.74 -3.14
C GLU A 44 2.16 -13.39 -1.87
N SER A 45 3.45 -13.77 -1.81
CA SER A 45 4.40 -13.41 -0.75
C SER A 45 4.55 -11.89 -0.60
N CYS A 46 4.75 -11.17 -1.70
CA CYS A 46 4.83 -9.70 -1.70
C CYS A 46 3.50 -9.06 -1.29
N LEU A 47 2.36 -9.62 -1.73
CA LEU A 47 1.05 -9.11 -1.32
C LEU A 47 0.83 -9.23 0.21
N HIS A 48 1.24 -10.36 0.80
CA HIS A 48 1.20 -10.56 2.25
C HIS A 48 2.04 -9.52 3.01
N GLU A 49 3.22 -9.17 2.50
CA GLU A 49 4.07 -8.14 3.09
C GLU A 49 3.35 -6.78 3.09
N ILE A 50 2.78 -6.39 1.94
CA ILE A 50 2.08 -5.11 1.81
C ILE A 50 0.81 -5.06 2.68
N VAL A 51 0.08 -6.17 2.79
CA VAL A 51 -1.05 -6.27 3.72
C VAL A 51 -0.59 -6.05 5.16
N SER A 52 0.52 -6.68 5.57
CA SER A 52 1.07 -6.53 6.93
C SER A 52 1.44 -5.08 7.24
N ARG A 53 2.09 -4.40 6.29
CA ARG A 53 2.48 -3.00 6.42
C ARG A 53 1.28 -2.05 6.43
N LEU A 54 0.26 -2.30 5.61
CA LEU A 54 -0.98 -1.54 5.64
C LEU A 54 -1.69 -1.68 7.00
N GLN A 55 -1.74 -2.90 7.54
CA GLN A 55 -2.34 -3.14 8.85
C GLN A 55 -1.55 -2.49 9.99
N GLU A 56 -0.23 -2.53 9.95
CA GLU A 56 0.62 -1.81 10.91
C GLU A 56 0.31 -0.31 10.92
N GLN A 57 0.23 0.30 9.73
CA GLN A 57 -0.01 1.73 9.61
C GLN A 57 -1.44 2.15 9.96
N TRP A 58 -2.45 1.34 9.63
CA TRP A 58 -3.84 1.79 9.59
C TRP A 58 -4.80 1.03 10.50
N SER A 59 -4.41 -0.07 11.15
CA SER A 59 -5.32 -0.87 12.00
C SER A 59 -5.86 -0.10 13.21
N GLN A 60 -5.14 0.93 13.67
CA GLN A 60 -5.61 1.83 14.72
C GLN A 60 -6.70 2.78 14.22
N THR A 61 -6.66 3.19 12.96
CA THR A 61 -7.62 4.13 12.36
C THR A 61 -8.82 3.43 11.74
N PHE A 62 -8.62 2.25 11.13
CA PHE A 62 -9.62 1.54 10.36
C PHE A 62 -9.74 0.07 10.78
N GLN A 63 -10.98 -0.41 10.86
CA GLN A 63 -11.35 -1.81 10.94
C GLN A 63 -11.87 -2.30 9.59
N ALA A 64 -11.40 -3.47 9.15
CA ALA A 64 -11.82 -4.11 7.91
C ALA A 64 -11.67 -5.63 8.01
N GLU A 65 -12.43 -6.35 7.18
CA GLU A 65 -12.18 -7.77 6.93
C GLU A 65 -10.85 -7.98 6.21
N THR A 66 -10.23 -9.15 6.40
CA THR A 66 -8.97 -9.52 5.74
C THR A 66 -9.04 -9.28 4.23
N ALA A 67 -10.12 -9.68 3.57
CA ALA A 67 -10.29 -9.49 2.12
C ALA A 67 -10.18 -8.02 1.66
N VAL A 68 -10.60 -7.05 2.49
CA VAL A 68 -10.52 -5.61 2.17
C VAL A 68 -9.07 -5.12 2.22
N TRP A 69 -8.28 -5.58 3.21
CA TRP A 69 -6.84 -5.30 3.27
C TRP A 69 -6.11 -5.85 2.05
N TRP A 70 -6.48 -7.06 1.63
CA TRP A 70 -5.95 -7.68 0.42
C TRP A 70 -6.34 -6.93 -0.85
N MET A 71 -7.57 -6.44 -0.95
CA MET A 71 -7.99 -5.59 -2.07
C MET A 71 -7.17 -4.29 -2.14
N TRP A 72 -6.89 -3.67 -0.99
CA TRP A 72 -6.08 -2.47 -0.94
C TRP A 72 -4.62 -2.76 -1.35
N ALA A 73 -4.01 -3.82 -0.81
CA ALA A 73 -2.67 -4.23 -1.21
C ALA A 73 -2.58 -4.50 -2.72
N ASN A 74 -3.54 -5.24 -3.29
CA ASN A 74 -3.62 -5.50 -4.74
C ASN A 74 -3.75 -4.22 -5.57
N TYR A 75 -4.50 -3.24 -5.08
CA TYR A 75 -4.61 -1.94 -5.74
C TYR A 75 -3.26 -1.22 -5.80
N LEU A 76 -2.49 -1.24 -4.70
CA LEU A 76 -1.17 -0.61 -4.63
C LEU A 76 -0.14 -1.32 -5.52
N THR A 77 -0.12 -2.64 -5.51
CA THR A 77 0.87 -3.44 -6.25
C THR A 77 0.61 -3.49 -7.75
N ARG A 78 -0.57 -3.04 -8.21
CA ARG A 78 -0.98 -3.08 -9.63
C ARG A 78 -0.06 -2.33 -10.59
N ASN A 79 0.60 -1.25 -10.15
CA ASN A 79 1.53 -0.50 -11.00
C ASN A 79 2.93 -1.16 -11.07
N LEU A 80 3.19 -2.21 -10.27
CA LEU A 80 4.47 -2.93 -10.13
C LEU A 80 5.67 -2.07 -9.68
N ASN A 81 5.50 -0.76 -9.57
CA ASN A 81 6.55 0.17 -9.17
C ASN A 81 6.79 0.14 -7.66
N LEU A 82 7.74 -0.70 -7.23
CA LEU A 82 8.15 -0.86 -5.83
C LEU A 82 8.52 0.46 -5.16
N SER A 83 9.15 1.39 -5.90
CA SER A 83 9.57 2.68 -5.34
C SER A 83 8.39 3.56 -4.90
N THR A 84 7.18 3.26 -5.37
CA THR A 84 5.96 4.00 -5.01
C THR A 84 5.20 3.38 -3.84
N TRP A 85 5.46 2.12 -3.50
CA TRP A 85 4.64 1.38 -2.54
C TRP A 85 4.76 1.94 -1.12
N ASP A 86 5.97 2.29 -0.70
CA ASP A 86 6.23 2.87 0.63
C ASP A 86 5.44 4.17 0.84
N ALA A 87 5.57 5.09 -0.13
CA ALA A 87 4.81 6.34 -0.13
C ALA A 87 3.30 6.09 -0.19
N ALA A 88 2.84 5.12 -0.99
CA ALA A 88 1.42 4.83 -1.14
C ALA A 88 0.79 4.16 0.10
N ILE A 89 1.55 3.39 0.88
CA ILE A 89 1.10 2.83 2.16
C ILE A 89 0.80 3.95 3.17
N THR A 90 1.55 5.05 3.15
CA THR A 90 1.33 6.19 4.05
C THR A 90 0.12 7.05 3.66
N GLN A 91 -0.41 6.88 2.45
CA GLN A 91 -1.56 7.63 1.98
C GLN A 91 -2.88 6.99 2.41
N PRO A 92 -3.94 7.79 2.62
CA PRO A 92 -5.25 7.26 2.97
C PRO A 92 -5.80 6.34 1.88
N PRO A 93 -6.72 5.44 2.24
CA PRO A 93 -7.29 4.48 1.30
C PRO A 93 -8.01 5.20 0.15
N PRO A 94 -7.89 4.69 -1.09
CA PRO A 94 -8.65 5.21 -2.22
C PRO A 94 -10.15 5.02 -2.01
N ASP A 95 -10.96 5.86 -2.64
CA ASP A 95 -12.40 6.02 -2.34
C ASP A 95 -13.24 4.73 -2.42
N HIS A 96 -12.89 3.81 -3.32
CA HIS A 96 -13.58 2.53 -3.44
C HIS A 96 -13.22 1.54 -2.32
N ILE A 97 -12.03 1.68 -1.71
CA ILE A 97 -11.61 0.91 -0.54
C ILE A 97 -12.12 1.56 0.75
N SER A 98 -12.09 2.89 0.84
CA SER A 98 -12.53 3.63 2.03
C SER A 98 -13.97 3.31 2.42
N ARG A 99 -14.86 3.08 1.44
CA ARG A 99 -16.26 2.66 1.65
C ARG A 99 -16.42 1.28 2.29
N LEU A 100 -15.38 0.45 2.25
CA LEU A 100 -15.35 -0.90 2.85
C LEU A 100 -14.67 -0.90 4.23
N LEU A 101 -14.09 0.24 4.64
CA LEU A 101 -13.41 0.41 5.92
C LEU A 101 -14.35 1.05 6.95
N ARG A 102 -14.28 0.58 8.20
CA ARG A 102 -14.97 1.20 9.34
C ARG A 102 -13.97 2.03 10.13
N ALA A 103 -14.27 3.30 10.38
CA ALA A 103 -13.41 4.16 11.20
C ALA A 103 -13.49 3.78 12.69
N ASN A 104 -12.34 3.66 13.35
CA ASN A 104 -12.26 3.40 14.80
C ASN A 104 -12.55 4.63 15.66
N LEU A 105 -12.42 5.83 15.09
CA LEU A 105 -12.61 7.10 15.81
C LEU A 105 -13.99 7.22 16.49
N ALA A 106 -15.03 6.63 15.90
CA ALA A 106 -16.36 6.61 16.53
C ALA A 106 -16.42 5.69 17.76
N LEU A 107 -15.60 4.63 17.81
CA LEU A 107 -15.61 3.67 18.90
C LEU A 107 -14.85 4.19 20.12
N ASP A 108 -13.73 4.89 19.94
CA ASP A 108 -12.98 5.49 21.06
C ASP A 108 -13.75 6.64 21.72
N CYS A 109 -14.40 7.52 20.95
CA CYS A 109 -15.26 8.57 21.52
C CYS A 109 -16.45 7.98 22.31
N VAL A 110 -17.06 6.90 21.80
CA VAL A 110 -18.17 6.22 22.50
C VAL A 110 -17.68 5.49 23.74
N LYS A 111 -16.54 4.80 23.68
CA LYS A 111 -15.92 4.14 24.85
C LYS A 111 -15.54 5.14 25.94
N ALA A 112 -14.94 6.27 25.57
CA ALA A 112 -14.61 7.34 26.50
C ALA A 112 -15.88 7.88 27.17
N SER A 113 -16.90 8.22 26.38
CA SER A 113 -18.19 8.70 26.90
C SER A 113 -18.84 7.69 27.84
N MET A 114 -18.81 6.39 27.51
CA MET A 114 -19.33 5.32 28.35
C MET A 114 -18.57 5.17 29.68
N ALA A 115 -17.25 5.35 29.68
CA ALA A 115 -16.43 5.31 30.88
C ALA A 115 -16.75 6.49 31.82
N ASP A 116 -16.91 7.71 31.26
CA ASP A 116 -17.37 8.89 32.01
C ASP A 116 -18.73 8.63 32.69
N TYR A 117 -19.70 8.03 31.97
CA TYR A 117 -21.00 7.69 32.55
C TYR A 117 -20.93 6.64 33.66
N GLN A 118 -19.96 5.72 33.61
CA GLN A 118 -19.79 4.70 34.66
C GLN A 118 -19.19 5.30 35.93
N GLN A 119 -18.20 6.20 35.82
CA GLN A 119 -17.64 6.90 36.98
C GLN A 119 -18.68 7.79 37.68
N LEU A 120 -19.53 8.48 36.93
CA LEU A 120 -20.61 9.31 37.50
C LEU A 120 -21.72 8.50 38.20
N ARG A 121 -21.74 7.18 38.05
CA ARG A 121 -22.72 6.28 38.66
C ARG A 121 -22.22 5.64 39.96
N GLU A 122 -20.90 5.62 40.16
CA GLU A 122 -20.28 5.04 41.35
C GLU A 122 -19.91 6.08 42.43
N ASP A 123 -20.10 7.37 42.14
CA ASP A 123 -20.07 8.51 43.07
C ASP A 123 -21.49 8.83 43.61
#